data_AF-A0A821CJF3-F1
#
_entry.id   AF-A0A821CJF3-F1
#
_cell.length_a   1.000
_cell.length_b   1.000
_cell.length_c   1.000
_cell.angle_alpha   90.00
_cell.angle_beta   90.00
_cell.angle_gamma   90.00
#
_symmetry.space_group_name_H-M   'P 1'
#
loop_
_entity.id
_entity.type
_entity.pdbx_description
1 polymer ?
#
loop_
_entity_poly.entity_id
_entity_poly.type
_entity_poly.pdbx_seq_one_letter_code
_entity_poly.pdbx_strand_id
1 'polypeptide(L)'
;PIHFDSSVFPYTYIRQPKPTPDDIRRTFMERGHHVDCYIDYRFYNSGRCHVYSLPFHMERICQITYSFPGGMFINVRVLHMKDYYHPFEHKFFAKISRSFPLLNRLMLSNAKEQKEKH
;
A
#
# COMPACT_ATOMS: atom_id res chain seq x y z
N PRO A 1 49.65 -13.78 4.21
CA PRO A 1 48.90 -12.54 4.56
C PRO A 1 48.45 -11.86 3.27
N ILE A 2 47.18 -12.09 2.88
CA ILE A 2 46.60 -11.50 1.67
C ILE A 2 46.13 -10.09 2.06
N HIS A 3 46.79 -9.07 1.50
CA HIS A 3 46.33 -7.69 1.58
C HIS A 3 45.08 -7.57 0.69
N PHE A 4 43.92 -7.32 1.29
CA PHE A 4 42.75 -6.87 0.57
C PHE A 4 42.89 -5.38 0.31
N ASP A 5 43.14 -5.03 -0.95
CA ASP A 5 43.06 -3.66 -1.43
C ASP A 5 41.58 -3.24 -1.46
N SER A 6 41.23 -2.27 -0.62
CA SER A 6 39.91 -1.64 -0.56
C SER A 6 39.81 -0.61 -1.69
N SER A 7 39.80 -1.08 -2.94
CA SER A 7 39.38 -0.24 -4.06
C SER A 7 37.87 -0.03 -3.94
N VAL A 8 37.48 1.11 -3.38
CA VAL A 8 36.11 1.60 -3.35
C VAL A 8 35.67 1.81 -4.80
N PHE A 9 35.00 0.82 -5.38
CA PHE A 9 34.26 1.02 -6.62
C PHE A 9 33.17 2.06 -6.31
N PRO A 10 33.12 3.21 -7.00
CA PRO A 10 31.96 4.07 -6.92
C PRO A 10 30.83 3.33 -7.62
N TYR A 11 30.04 2.56 -6.86
CA TYR A 11 28.74 2.12 -7.33
C TYR A 11 27.92 3.37 -7.58
N THR A 12 27.89 3.79 -8.84
CA THR A 12 26.90 4.73 -9.34
C THR A 12 25.56 4.01 -9.23
N TYR A 13 24.85 4.27 -8.12
CA TYR A 13 23.45 3.87 -7.99
C TYR A 13 22.66 4.64 -9.07
N ILE A 14 22.55 4.06 -10.26
CA ILE A 14 21.56 4.50 -11.24
C ILE A 14 20.21 4.24 -10.59
N ARG A 15 19.58 5.30 -10.08
CA ARG A 15 18.21 5.22 -9.58
C ARG A 15 17.33 4.88 -10.78
N GLN A 16 17.03 3.59 -10.94
CA GLN A 16 15.98 3.15 -11.84
C GLN A 16 14.68 3.89 -11.46
N PRO A 17 13.90 4.37 -12.44
CA PRO A 17 12.62 4.98 -12.16
C PRO A 17 11.73 3.99 -11.41
N LYS A 18 11.00 4.47 -10.40
CA LYS A 18 10.08 3.63 -9.63
C LYS A 18 8.88 3.26 -10.51
N PRO A 19 8.40 2.00 -10.47
CA PRO A 19 7.28 1.56 -11.31
C PRO A 19 5.99 2.32 -10.97
N THR A 20 5.27 2.81 -11.95
CA THR A 20 3.97 3.45 -11.72
C THR A 20 2.86 2.39 -11.61
N PRO A 21 1.68 2.74 -11.06
CA PRO A 21 0.52 1.86 -11.13
C PRO A 21 0.18 1.42 -12.57
N ASP A 22 0.42 2.28 -13.57
CA ASP A 22 0.21 1.94 -14.98
C ASP A 22 1.20 0.88 -15.49
N ASP A 23 2.46 0.95 -15.08
CA ASP A 23 3.46 -0.07 -15.43
C ASP A 23 3.05 -1.45 -14.90
N ILE A 24 2.52 -1.48 -13.67
CA ILE A 24 2.03 -2.71 -13.03
C ILE A 24 0.79 -3.21 -13.77
N ARG A 25 -0.22 -2.36 -13.94
CA ARG A 25 -1.45 -2.70 -14.67
C ARG A 25 -1.16 -3.27 -16.06
N ARG A 26 -0.29 -2.61 -16.84
CA ARG A 26 0.14 -3.06 -18.17
C ARG A 26 0.74 -4.46 -18.12
N THR A 27 1.65 -4.71 -17.18
CA THR A 27 2.32 -6.02 -17.02
C THR A 27 1.33 -7.16 -16.77
N PHE A 28 0.27 -6.92 -15.99
CA PHE A 28 -0.77 -7.92 -15.74
C PHE A 28 -1.71 -8.08 -16.93
N MET A 29 -2.08 -6.98 -17.60
CA MET A 29 -2.94 -7.01 -18.78
C MET A 29 -2.31 -7.79 -19.95
N GLU A 30 -1.00 -7.63 -20.17
CA GLU A 30 -0.25 -8.41 -21.18
C GLU A 30 -0.30 -9.92 -20.94
N ARG A 31 -0.61 -10.35 -19.71
CA ARG A 31 -0.76 -11.75 -19.30
C ARG A 31 -2.22 -12.19 -19.20
N GLY A 32 -3.16 -11.37 -19.66
CA GLY A 32 -4.59 -11.67 -19.62
C GLY A 32 -5.24 -11.46 -18.25
N HIS A 33 -4.58 -10.76 -17.32
CA HIS A 33 -5.13 -10.44 -16.01
C HIS A 33 -5.63 -9.00 -15.95
N HIS A 34 -6.91 -8.83 -15.63
CA HIS A 34 -7.48 -7.51 -15.38
C HIS A 34 -7.36 -7.16 -13.90
N VAL A 35 -6.52 -6.17 -13.58
CA VAL A 35 -6.19 -5.78 -12.22
C VAL A 35 -6.23 -4.28 -12.04
N ASP A 36 -6.45 -3.84 -10.80
CA ASP A 36 -6.11 -2.49 -10.36
C ASP A 36 -5.08 -2.55 -9.23
N CYS A 37 -4.36 -1.44 -9.03
CA CYS A 37 -3.34 -1.38 -8.00
C CYS A 37 -3.07 0.03 -7.48
N TYR A 38 -2.48 0.10 -6.30
CA TYR A 38 -1.84 1.31 -5.81
C TYR A 38 -0.50 0.97 -5.15
N ILE A 39 0.36 1.97 -5.07
CA ILE A 39 1.71 1.82 -4.52
C ILE A 39 1.88 2.74 -3.32
N ASP A 40 2.19 2.15 -2.18
CA ASP A 40 2.58 2.84 -0.98
C ASP A 40 4.11 2.93 -0.89
N TYR A 41 4.66 4.05 -1.39
CA TYR A 41 6.09 4.33 -1.32
C TYR A 41 6.61 4.70 0.06
N ARG A 42 5.72 4.86 1.05
CA ARG A 42 6.09 5.27 2.41
C ARG A 42 6.43 4.08 3.30
N PHE A 43 6.28 2.86 2.79
CA PHE A 43 6.76 1.65 3.45
C PHE A 43 8.29 1.55 3.33
N TYR A 44 8.99 1.50 4.48
CA TYR A 44 10.44 1.30 4.68
C TYR A 44 11.27 0.97 3.43
N ASN A 45 12.05 1.90 2.87
CA ASN A 45 13.04 1.71 1.77
C ASN A 45 12.64 0.79 0.59
N SER A 46 11.41 0.31 0.54
CA SER A 46 10.87 -0.77 -0.25
C SER A 46 9.37 -0.50 -0.33
N GLY A 47 8.97 0.22 -1.37
CA GLY A 47 7.56 0.55 -1.57
C GLY A 47 6.71 -0.72 -1.58
N ARG A 48 5.48 -0.65 -1.07
CA ARG A 48 4.54 -1.75 -1.11
C ARG A 48 3.55 -1.53 -2.24
N CYS A 49 3.42 -2.48 -3.16
CA CYS A 49 2.33 -2.48 -4.13
C CYS A 49 1.19 -3.37 -3.64
N HIS A 50 -0.03 -2.85 -3.72
CA HIS A 50 -1.24 -3.62 -3.55
C HIS A 50 -1.90 -3.83 -4.90
N VAL A 51 -2.06 -5.10 -5.31
CA VAL A 51 -2.66 -5.50 -6.59
C VAL A 51 -3.92 -6.30 -6.31
N TYR A 52 -4.99 -6.02 -7.06
CA TYR A 52 -6.29 -6.65 -6.88
C TYR A 52 -6.91 -6.97 -8.24
N SER A 53 -7.56 -8.12 -8.33
CA SER A 53 -8.30 -8.50 -9.55
C SER A 53 -9.59 -7.68 -9.71
N LEU A 54 -9.94 -7.40 -10.97
CA LEU A 54 -11.19 -6.75 -11.35
C LEU A 54 -12.16 -7.77 -11.99
N PRO A 55 -13.45 -7.76 -11.61
CA PRO A 55 -14.02 -6.98 -10.51
C PRO A 55 -13.56 -7.50 -9.14
N PHE A 56 -13.65 -6.66 -8.11
CA PHE A 56 -13.15 -7.00 -6.77
C PHE A 56 -14.01 -8.11 -6.13
N HIS A 57 -13.48 -9.33 -6.03
CA HIS A 57 -14.19 -10.46 -5.39
C HIS A 57 -13.73 -10.77 -3.95
N MET A 58 -12.73 -10.06 -3.44
CA MET A 58 -12.17 -10.33 -2.13
C MET A 58 -13.09 -9.88 -0.98
N GLU A 59 -13.15 -10.69 0.06
CA GLU A 59 -13.89 -10.39 1.29
C GLU A 59 -13.04 -9.66 2.34
N ARG A 60 -11.70 -9.77 2.24
CA ARG A 60 -10.77 -9.26 3.25
C ARG A 60 -9.66 -8.44 2.62
N ILE A 61 -9.36 -7.29 3.21
CA ILE A 61 -8.14 -6.53 2.92
C ILE A 61 -7.32 -6.41 4.20
N CYS A 62 -6.04 -6.73 4.08
CA CYS A 62 -5.06 -6.59 5.14
C CYS A 62 -4.07 -5.46 4.83
N GLN A 63 -3.65 -4.76 5.88
CA GLN A 63 -2.54 -3.79 5.86
C GLN A 63 -2.77 -2.56 4.97
N ILE A 64 -3.93 -1.93 5.11
CA ILE A 64 -4.13 -0.58 4.59
C ILE A 64 -3.38 0.43 5.48
N THR A 65 -2.67 1.35 4.86
CA THR A 65 -1.93 2.47 5.49
C THR A 65 -2.61 3.81 5.17
N TYR A 66 -2.12 4.90 5.76
CA TYR A 66 -2.68 6.24 5.53
C TYR A 66 -2.64 6.67 4.05
N SER A 67 -1.76 6.08 3.23
CA SER A 67 -1.63 6.39 1.80
C SER A 67 -2.71 5.76 0.92
N PHE A 68 -3.67 5.04 1.51
CA PHE A 68 -4.80 4.47 0.78
C PHE A 68 -5.51 5.51 -0.10
N PRO A 69 -5.56 5.28 -1.43
CA PRO A 69 -6.13 6.25 -2.34
C PRO A 69 -7.66 6.35 -2.20
N GLY A 70 -8.32 5.26 -1.80
CA GLY A 70 -9.77 5.10 -1.88
C GLY A 70 -10.13 4.04 -2.94
N GLY A 71 -11.39 4.04 -3.37
CA GLY A 71 -11.94 3.09 -4.34
C GLY A 71 -13.22 2.46 -3.82
N MET A 72 -13.92 1.66 -4.64
CA MET A 72 -15.16 1.01 -4.22
C MET A 72 -14.96 -0.50 -4.12
N PHE A 73 -14.94 -1.00 -2.90
CA PHE A 73 -14.67 -2.40 -2.56
C PHE A 73 -15.92 -3.03 -1.94
N ILE A 74 -16.97 -3.18 -2.74
CA ILE A 74 -18.31 -3.56 -2.28
C ILE A 74 -18.34 -4.92 -1.54
N ASN A 75 -17.48 -5.86 -1.91
CA ASN A 75 -17.47 -7.21 -1.35
C ASN A 75 -16.64 -7.37 -0.07
N VAL A 76 -15.88 -6.34 0.32
CA VAL A 76 -14.98 -6.42 1.48
C VAL A 76 -15.78 -6.24 2.77
N ARG A 77 -15.65 -7.22 3.67
CA ARG A 77 -16.32 -7.27 4.98
C ARG A 77 -15.35 -7.08 6.14
N VAL A 78 -14.09 -7.49 5.95
CA VAL A 78 -13.05 -7.42 6.98
C VAL A 78 -11.91 -6.53 6.50
N LEU A 79 -11.58 -5.52 7.31
CA LEU A 79 -10.48 -4.60 7.03
C LEU A 79 -9.53 -4.52 8.20
N HIS A 80 -8.24 -4.70 7.93
CA HIS A 80 -7.17 -4.44 8.88
C HIS A 80 -6.32 -3.25 8.41
N MET A 81 -6.30 -2.20 9.23
CA MET A 81 -5.55 -0.97 9.00
C MET A 81 -4.43 -0.85 10.02
N LYS A 82 -3.22 -0.57 9.53
CA LYS A 82 -2.03 -0.36 10.37
C LYS A 82 -1.09 0.62 9.71
N ASP A 83 -0.71 1.66 10.43
CA ASP A 83 0.30 2.62 9.99
C ASP A 83 1.27 2.94 11.13
N TYR A 84 2.56 2.88 10.80
CA TYR A 84 3.65 3.08 11.76
C TYR A 84 4.05 4.55 11.93
N TYR A 85 3.73 5.39 10.94
CA TYR A 85 4.25 6.74 10.83
C TYR A 85 3.18 7.81 10.95
N HIS A 86 1.98 7.53 10.45
CA HIS A 86 0.85 8.46 10.40
C HIS A 86 -0.36 7.84 11.09
N PRO A 87 -0.82 8.38 12.23
CA PRO A 87 -2.06 7.92 12.84
C PRO A 87 -3.25 8.16 11.90
N PHE A 88 -4.21 7.24 11.92
CA PHE A 88 -5.45 7.41 11.17
C PHE A 88 -6.33 8.47 11.84
N GLU A 89 -6.52 9.62 11.19
CA GLU A 89 -7.38 10.72 11.67
C GLU A 89 -8.84 10.53 11.24
N HIS A 90 -9.79 11.25 11.86
CA HIS A 90 -11.24 11.14 11.59
C HIS A 90 -11.62 11.21 10.09
N LYS A 91 -11.00 12.12 9.34
CA LYS A 91 -11.21 12.27 7.89
C LYS A 91 -10.83 11.02 7.10
N PHE A 92 -9.88 10.23 7.59
CA PHE A 92 -9.51 8.96 6.98
C PHE A 92 -10.62 7.93 7.13
N PHE A 93 -11.27 7.85 8.30
CA PHE A 93 -12.40 6.94 8.50
C PHE A 93 -13.59 7.26 7.59
N ALA A 94 -13.83 8.53 7.25
CA ALA A 94 -14.82 8.89 6.24
C ALA A 94 -14.48 8.31 4.84
N LYS A 95 -13.19 8.31 4.46
CA LYS A 95 -12.72 7.65 3.24
C LYS A 95 -12.95 6.13 3.30
N ILE A 96 -12.66 5.51 4.44
CA ILE A 96 -12.88 4.07 4.67
C ILE A 96 -14.36 3.72 4.55
N SER A 97 -15.25 4.46 5.22
CA SER A 97 -16.70 4.23 5.15
C SER A 97 -17.23 4.29 3.71
N ARG A 98 -16.77 5.26 2.91
CA ARG A 98 -17.14 5.37 1.48
C ARG A 98 -16.58 4.24 0.63
N SER A 99 -15.40 3.74 0.98
CA SER A 99 -14.70 2.74 0.17
C SER A 99 -15.19 1.31 0.44
N PHE A 100 -15.70 1.06 1.65
CA PHE A 100 -16.07 -0.27 2.14
C PHE A 100 -17.51 -0.28 2.70
N PRO A 101 -18.53 -0.18 1.84
CA PRO A 101 -19.93 -0.02 2.30
C PRO A 101 -20.49 -1.23 3.05
N LEU A 102 -19.94 -2.44 2.84
CA LEU A 102 -20.37 -3.68 3.51
C LEU A 102 -19.43 -4.12 4.63
N LEU A 103 -18.58 -3.21 5.13
CA LEU A 103 -17.63 -3.52 6.19
C LEU A 103 -18.35 -3.84 7.51
N ASN A 104 -18.11 -5.02 8.06
CA ASN A 104 -18.67 -5.43 9.36
C ASN A 104 -17.60 -5.64 10.44
N ARG A 105 -16.32 -5.71 10.06
CA ARG A 105 -15.20 -5.84 10.99
C ARG A 105 -14.04 -4.93 10.59
N LEU A 106 -13.71 -4.01 11.50
CA LEU A 106 -12.55 -3.13 11.38
C LEU A 106 -11.54 -3.44 12.50
N MET A 107 -10.31 -3.76 12.11
CA MET A 107 -9.17 -3.86 13.01
C MET A 107 -8.21 -2.70 12.74
N LEU A 108 -7.91 -1.92 13.78
CA LEU A 108 -7.11 -0.71 13.69
C LEU A 108 -5.91 -0.80 14.63
N SER A 109 -4.72 -0.46 14.14
CA SER A 109 -3.54 -0.30 14.97
C SER A 109 -2.78 0.97 14.55
N ASN A 110 -2.77 1.97 15.43
CA ASN A 110 -1.95 3.16 15.30
C ASN A 110 -0.67 2.97 16.12
N ALA A 111 0.50 3.18 15.51
CA ALA A 111 1.76 3.18 16.27
C ALA A 111 2.03 4.52 16.99
N LYS A 112 1.34 5.59 16.57
CA LYS A 112 1.42 6.93 17.16
C LYS A 112 0.04 7.38 17.61
N GLU A 113 -0.01 8.30 18.57
CA GLU A 113 -1.29 8.87 19.01
C GLU A 113 -1.93 9.74 17.91
N GLN A 114 -3.26 9.72 17.84
CA GLN A 114 -4.03 10.67 17.05
C GLN A 114 -3.85 12.08 17.61
N LYS A 115 -3.80 13.08 16.72
CA LYS A 115 -3.71 14.48 17.15
C LYS A 115 -5.06 15.03 17.58
N GLU A 116 -6.11 14.66 16.85
CA GLU A 116 -7.48 15.06 17.14
C GLU A 116 -8.13 13.94 17.95
N LYS A 117 -8.12 14.07 19.28
CA LYS A 117 -8.85 13.19 20.20
C LYS A 117 -10.17 13.88 20.55
N HIS A 118 -11.22 13.64 19.78
CA HIS A 118 -12.57 14.14 20.08
C HIS A 118 -13.60 13.03 19.97
#